data_AF-A0A2Z6QBW3-F1
#
_entry.id   AF-A0A2Z6QBW3-F1
#
_cell.length_a   1.000
_cell.length_b   1.000
_cell.length_c   1.000
_cell.angle_alpha   90.00
_cell.angle_beta   90.00
_cell.angle_gamma   90.00
#
_symmetry.space_group_name_H-M   'P 1'
#
loop_
_entity.id
_entity.type
_entity.pdbx_description
1 polymer ?
#
loop_
_entity_poly.entity_id
_entity_poly.type
_entity_poly.pdbx_seq_one_letter_code
_entity_poly.pdbx_strand_id
1 'polypeptide(L)'
;MQISDSGQVPNNFYEIQKDSNDHFIRVNPLTMSSRQADEVSNDLADNISNLYRLLDLCNDDGSNGIVDKIIISKEHLRRLCNDMVPSSFKSISEINYTELNSKSFRLIGCYGNRNLIAKLLLNNDMIDQRVNLFINCES
;
A
#
# COMPACT_ATOMS: atom_id res chain seq x y z
N MET A 1 -36.12 43.71 4.40
CA MET A 1 -35.82 42.92 5.60
C MET A 1 -34.77 41.90 5.20
N GLN A 2 -33.53 42.11 5.63
CA GLN A 2 -32.41 41.15 5.50
C GLN A 2 -32.55 40.06 6.56
N ILE A 3 -32.25 38.79 6.21
CA ILE A 3 -31.65 37.70 7.03
C ILE A 3 -31.18 36.62 6.00
N SER A 4 -29.95 36.68 5.47
CA SER A 4 -28.67 36.08 5.91
C SER A 4 -28.46 34.58 5.59
N ASP A 5 -27.34 34.33 4.91
CA ASP A 5 -26.61 33.06 4.68
C ASP A 5 -26.63 32.06 5.85
N SER A 6 -26.62 30.76 5.54
CA SER A 6 -25.73 29.77 6.18
C SER A 6 -26.02 28.34 5.68
N GLY A 7 -24.95 27.60 5.36
CA GLY A 7 -25.02 26.16 5.18
C GLY A 7 -24.09 25.54 4.13
N GLN A 8 -22.87 26.06 3.95
CA GLN A 8 -21.82 25.28 3.28
C GLN A 8 -21.36 24.16 4.22
N VAL A 9 -21.54 22.92 3.78
CA VAL A 9 -21.00 21.71 4.43
C VAL A 9 -19.46 21.79 4.36
N PRO A 10 -18.72 21.63 5.47
CA PRO A 10 -17.27 21.61 5.40
C PRO A 10 -16.82 20.29 4.76
N ASN A 11 -16.22 20.40 3.57
CA ASN A 11 -15.44 19.34 2.95
C ASN A 11 -14.17 19.12 3.81
N ASN A 12 -14.22 18.19 4.76
CA ASN A 12 -13.01 17.67 5.41
C ASN A 12 -12.28 16.73 4.44
N PHE A 13 -11.61 17.31 3.44
CA PHE A 13 -10.46 16.67 2.83
C PHE A 13 -9.28 16.93 3.75
N TYR A 14 -8.78 15.89 4.41
CA TYR A 14 -7.51 15.99 5.14
C TYR A 14 -6.42 16.40 4.14
N GLU A 15 -5.78 17.54 4.44
CA GLU A 15 -4.62 18.04 3.70
C GLU A 15 -3.54 16.97 3.64
N ILE A 16 -3.18 16.57 2.42
CA ILE A 16 -1.96 15.81 2.16
C ILE A 16 -0.81 16.78 2.47
N GLN A 17 -0.14 16.56 3.61
CA GLN A 17 1.12 17.25 3.90
C GLN A 17 2.11 16.94 2.78
N LYS A 18 2.45 17.99 2.01
CA LYS A 18 3.55 17.94 1.05
C LYS A 18 4.85 17.98 1.84
N ASP A 19 5.53 16.84 1.94
CA ASP A 19 6.93 16.85 2.32
C ASP A 19 7.77 16.73 1.05
N SER A 20 8.25 17.89 0.60
CA SER A 20 9.21 18.05 -0.49
C SER A 20 10.60 18.09 0.13
N ASN A 21 11.28 16.95 0.31
CA ASN A 21 12.68 16.94 0.73
C ASN A 21 13.42 15.66 0.25
N ASP A 22 13.71 15.59 -1.06
CA ASP A 22 14.77 14.71 -1.57
C ASP A 22 16.13 15.40 -1.34
N HIS A 23 16.77 15.08 -0.21
CA HIS A 23 18.18 15.39 -0.01
C HIS A 23 18.91 14.16 0.52
N PHE A 24 19.76 13.57 -0.33
CA PHE A 24 20.65 12.47 0.02
C PHE A 24 21.65 12.94 1.09
N ILE A 25 21.36 12.63 2.36
CA ILE A 25 22.31 12.81 3.46
C ILE A 25 22.93 11.46 3.81
N ARG A 26 24.21 11.31 3.47
CA ARG A 26 25.07 10.25 3.98
C ARG A 26 25.46 10.58 5.42
N VAL A 27 24.88 9.91 6.43
CA VAL A 27 25.29 10.09 7.84
C VAL A 27 25.35 8.79 8.67
N ASN A 28 26.22 8.85 9.67
CA ASN A 28 26.88 7.79 10.44
C ASN A 28 26.01 7.07 11.49
N PRO A 29 26.42 5.89 12.00
CA PRO A 29 25.53 4.92 12.68
C PRO A 29 25.15 5.20 14.15
N LEU A 30 25.38 6.39 14.70
CA LEU A 30 25.28 6.62 16.14
C LEU A 30 24.45 7.86 16.50
N THR A 31 23.15 7.81 16.21
CA THR A 31 22.08 8.53 16.94
C THR A 31 20.72 8.05 16.44
N MET A 32 20.03 7.19 17.20
CA MET A 32 18.67 6.76 16.88
C MET A 32 17.74 6.97 18.07
N SER A 33 16.98 8.07 18.02
CA SER A 33 15.71 8.26 18.71
C SER A 33 14.62 8.32 17.63
N SER A 34 13.56 7.52 17.80
CA SER A 34 12.44 7.24 16.87
C SER A 34 12.83 6.90 15.42
N ARG A 35 13.13 5.62 15.18
CA ARG A 35 13.45 5.06 13.86
C ARG A 35 12.15 4.91 13.04
N GLN A 36 11.92 5.75 12.05
CA GLN A 36 11.56 5.22 10.72
C GLN A 36 12.85 4.60 10.21
N ALA A 37 13.14 3.39 10.67
CA ALA A 37 14.03 2.54 9.92
C ALA A 37 13.25 2.19 8.66
N ASP A 38 13.84 2.41 7.49
CA ASP A 38 13.56 1.56 6.35
C ASP A 38 13.97 0.13 6.78
N GLU A 39 13.17 -0.51 7.62
CA GLU A 39 13.21 -1.96 7.74
C GLU A 39 12.97 -2.45 6.33
N VAL A 40 13.95 -3.15 5.77
CA VAL A 40 13.75 -3.96 4.58
C VAL A 40 12.61 -4.89 4.93
N SER A 41 11.41 -4.52 4.50
CA SER A 41 10.19 -5.26 4.71
C SER A 41 10.42 -6.62 4.07
N ASN A 42 10.60 -7.64 4.90
CA ASN A 42 10.65 -9.03 4.44
C ASN A 42 9.22 -9.54 4.23
N ASP A 43 8.38 -8.75 3.55
CA ASP A 43 7.04 -9.18 3.18
C ASP A 43 7.20 -10.34 2.19
N LEU A 44 6.49 -11.42 2.44
CA LEU A 44 6.49 -12.55 1.53
C LEU A 44 5.99 -12.13 0.13
N ALA A 45 5.05 -11.18 0.06
CA ALA A 45 4.53 -10.64 -1.17
C ALA A 45 5.62 -9.98 -2.03
N ASP A 46 6.72 -9.50 -1.43
CA ASP A 46 7.83 -8.91 -2.18
C ASP A 46 8.60 -9.94 -3.02
N ASN A 47 8.58 -11.20 -2.60
CA ASN A 47 9.28 -12.30 -3.26
C ASN A 47 8.41 -13.07 -4.26
N ILE A 48 7.12 -12.74 -4.37
CA ILE A 48 6.19 -13.40 -5.29
C ILE A 48 6.01 -12.52 -6.52
N SER A 49 6.44 -13.01 -7.69
CA SER A 49 6.32 -12.27 -8.95
C SER A 49 4.85 -11.99 -9.28
N ASN A 50 4.56 -10.79 -9.76
CA ASN A 50 3.22 -10.32 -10.14
C ASN A 50 2.17 -10.34 -9.02
N LEU A 51 2.58 -10.41 -7.75
CA LEU A 51 1.71 -10.24 -6.60
C LEU A 51 1.90 -8.86 -5.98
N TYR A 52 0.80 -8.16 -5.70
CA TYR A 52 0.81 -6.82 -5.13
C TYR A 52 -0.14 -6.77 -3.93
N ARG A 53 0.40 -6.56 -2.72
CA ARG A 53 -0.40 -6.32 -1.52
C ARG A 53 -0.81 -4.85 -1.47
N LEU A 54 -1.88 -4.51 -2.18
CA LEU A 54 -2.33 -3.12 -2.31
C LEU A 54 -3.07 -2.61 -1.08
N LEU A 55 -3.77 -3.49 -0.36
CA LEU A 55 -4.66 -3.12 0.75
C LEU A 55 -4.25 -3.87 2.00
N ASP A 56 -4.08 -3.12 3.07
CA ASP A 56 -3.75 -3.64 4.40
C ASP A 56 -4.78 -3.24 5.42
N LEU A 57 -5.20 -4.20 6.25
CA LEU A 57 -6.04 -3.95 7.40
C LEU A 57 -5.14 -3.61 8.59
N CYS A 58 -5.34 -2.44 9.18
CA CYS A 58 -4.68 -2.05 10.41
C CYS A 58 -5.70 -1.59 11.45
N ASN A 59 -5.41 -1.85 12.71
CA ASN A 59 -6.19 -1.33 13.81
C ASN A 59 -5.69 0.08 14.15
N ASP A 60 -6.61 1.01 14.30
CA ASP A 60 -6.32 2.31 14.91
C ASP A 60 -6.94 2.38 16.30
N ASP A 61 -6.07 2.42 17.31
CA ASP A 61 -6.44 2.52 18.71
C ASP A 61 -6.68 3.99 19.09
N GLY A 62 -7.77 4.54 18.54
CA GLY A 62 -8.22 5.88 18.87
C GLY A 62 -8.84 5.97 20.26
N SER A 63 -9.01 7.20 20.77
CA SER A 63 -9.67 7.46 22.07
C SER A 63 -11.11 6.94 22.16
N ASN A 64 -11.72 6.60 21.02
CA ASN A 64 -13.10 6.14 20.91
C ASN A 64 -13.19 4.61 20.70
N GLY A 65 -12.09 3.89 20.87
CA GLY A 65 -12.00 2.44 20.68
C GLY A 65 -11.21 2.05 19.43
N ILE A 66 -11.09 0.74 19.24
CA ILE A 66 -10.35 0.13 18.12
C ILE A 66 -11.23 0.18 16.88
N VAL A 67 -10.72 0.79 15.81
CA VAL A 67 -11.38 0.84 14.51
C VAL A 67 -10.48 0.22 13.45
N ASP A 68 -11.05 -0.70 12.68
CA ASP A 68 -10.40 -1.25 11.49
C ASP A 68 -10.26 -0.17 10.41
N LYS A 69 -9.03 0.03 9.91
CA LYS A 69 -8.71 0.91 8.79
C LYS A 69 -8.08 0.11 7.66
N ILE A 70 -8.40 0.50 6.43
CA ILE A 70 -7.72 0.00 5.23
C ILE A 70 -6.70 1.03 4.80
N ILE A 71 -5.42 0.64 4.76
CA ILE A 71 -4.33 1.45 4.24
C ILE A 71 -3.93 0.93 2.86
N ILE A 72 -3.61 1.85 1.95
CA ILE A 72 -3.06 1.51 0.65
C ILE A 72 -1.55 1.42 0.76
N SER A 73 -0.97 0.28 0.37
CA SER A 73 0.48 0.15 0.30
C SER A 73 1.03 0.99 -0.85
N LYS A 74 1.65 2.12 -0.49
CA LYS A 74 2.29 3.03 -1.45
C LYS A 74 3.37 2.33 -2.27
N GLU A 75 4.13 1.42 -1.64
CA GLU A 75 5.24 0.72 -2.28
C GLU A 75 4.75 -0.31 -3.30
N HIS A 76 3.77 -1.14 -2.95
CA HIS A 76 3.19 -2.09 -3.90
C HIS A 76 2.42 -1.37 -5.02
N LEU A 77 1.77 -0.24 -4.73
CA LEU A 77 1.13 0.60 -5.75
C LEU A 77 2.17 1.16 -6.73
N ARG A 78 3.30 1.67 -6.23
CA ARG A 78 4.43 2.14 -7.03
C ARG A 78 4.96 1.03 -7.94
N ARG A 79 5.20 -0.16 -7.39
CA ARG A 79 5.65 -1.34 -8.15
C ARG A 79 4.66 -1.68 -9.25
N LEU A 80 3.38 -1.86 -8.92
CA LEU A 80 2.33 -2.17 -9.88
C LEU A 80 2.30 -1.17 -11.04
N CYS A 81 2.28 0.13 -10.73
CA CYS A 81 2.29 1.17 -11.76
C CYS A 81 3.54 1.07 -12.65
N ASN A 82 4.72 1.01 -12.05
CA ASN A 82 5.98 1.00 -12.79
C ASN A 82 6.23 -0.29 -13.57
N ASP A 83 5.70 -1.42 -13.10
CA ASP A 83 5.77 -2.72 -13.80
C ASP A 83 4.84 -2.71 -15.03
N MET A 84 3.70 -2.00 -14.98
CA MET A 84 2.79 -1.83 -16.12
C MET A 84 3.29 -0.81 -17.15
N VAL A 85 3.75 0.34 -16.66
CA VAL A 85 4.27 1.45 -17.46
C VAL A 85 5.45 2.04 -16.70
N PRO A 86 6.68 1.92 -17.25
CA PRO A 86 7.88 2.43 -16.59
C PRO A 86 7.74 3.90 -16.18
N SER A 87 8.16 4.21 -14.95
CA SER A 87 8.14 5.57 -14.39
C SER A 87 6.76 6.24 -14.32
N SER A 88 5.67 5.47 -14.34
CA SER A 88 4.31 5.98 -14.22
C SER A 88 3.92 6.39 -12.79
N PHE A 89 4.68 5.97 -11.78
CA PHE A 89 4.49 6.41 -10.40
C PHE A 89 5.66 7.25 -9.91
N LYS A 90 5.38 8.52 -9.57
CA LYS A 90 6.32 9.40 -8.85
C LYS A 90 5.88 9.61 -7.40
N SER A 91 4.60 9.87 -7.19
CA SER A 91 3.98 9.99 -5.87
C SER A 91 2.48 9.65 -5.96
N ILE A 92 1.78 9.56 -4.82
CA ILE A 92 0.33 9.29 -4.80
C ILE A 92 -0.46 10.33 -5.62
N SER A 93 -0.05 11.60 -5.56
CA SER A 93 -0.69 12.69 -6.31
C SER A 93 -0.17 12.85 -7.74
N GLU A 94 0.86 12.09 -8.12
CA GLU A 94 1.51 12.18 -9.44
C GLU A 94 1.71 10.78 -10.03
N ILE A 95 0.57 10.17 -10.40
CA ILE A 95 0.49 8.91 -11.15
C ILE A 95 0.05 9.22 -12.59
N ASN A 96 0.76 8.68 -13.57
CA ASN A 96 0.43 8.85 -14.99
C ASN A 96 -0.73 7.93 -15.42
N TYR A 97 -1.96 8.30 -15.03
CA TYR A 97 -3.18 7.56 -15.40
C TYR A 97 -3.44 7.55 -16.90
N THR A 98 -3.02 8.59 -17.63
CA THR A 98 -3.21 8.66 -19.09
C THR A 98 -2.54 7.49 -19.79
N GLU A 99 -1.28 7.21 -19.44
CA GLU A 99 -0.54 6.11 -20.05
C GLU A 99 -0.97 4.74 -19.48
N LEU A 100 -1.22 4.65 -18.17
CA LEU A 100 -1.71 3.43 -17.54
C LEU A 100 -3.04 2.96 -18.14
N ASN A 101 -3.97 3.88 -18.39
CA ASN A 101 -5.27 3.57 -18.99
C ASN A 101 -5.18 3.11 -20.45
N SER A 102 -4.04 3.33 -21.11
CA SER A 102 -3.79 2.79 -22.46
C SER A 102 -3.43 1.30 -22.45
N LYS A 103 -3.11 0.73 -21.28
CA LYS A 103 -2.77 -0.68 -21.10
C LYS A 103 -3.99 -1.45 -20.62
N SER A 104 -4.34 -2.52 -21.35
CA SER A 104 -5.32 -3.50 -20.87
C SER A 104 -4.63 -4.56 -20.03
N PHE A 105 -5.13 -4.81 -18.82
CA PHE A 105 -4.65 -5.88 -17.97
C PHE A 105 -5.80 -6.43 -17.13
N ARG A 106 -5.60 -7.65 -16.62
CA ARG A 106 -6.57 -8.33 -15.76
C ARG A 106 -5.96 -8.49 -14.38
N LEU A 107 -6.47 -7.73 -13.41
CA LEU A 107 -6.18 -7.99 -12.01
C LEU A 107 -7.15 -9.03 -11.46
N ILE A 108 -6.62 -9.95 -10.67
CA ILE A 108 -7.41 -10.86 -9.83
C ILE A 108 -7.19 -10.40 -8.40
N GLY A 109 -8.20 -9.73 -7.84
CA GLY A 109 -8.21 -9.39 -6.42
C GLY A 109 -8.60 -10.62 -5.60
N CYS A 110 -7.80 -10.98 -4.61
CA CYS A 110 -8.13 -11.99 -3.62
C CYS A 110 -8.01 -11.40 -2.21
N TYR A 111 -9.03 -11.59 -1.40
CA TYR A 111 -9.08 -11.15 0.00
C TYR A 111 -9.78 -12.21 0.85
N GLY A 112 -9.54 -12.19 2.17
CA GLY A 112 -10.15 -13.12 3.11
C GLY A 112 -9.16 -14.15 3.67
N ASN A 113 -9.57 -15.41 3.74
CA ASN A 113 -8.83 -16.44 4.46
C ASN A 113 -7.44 -16.69 3.85
N ARG A 114 -6.39 -16.47 4.65
CA ARG A 114 -4.98 -16.64 4.29
C ARG A 114 -4.67 -18.00 3.65
N ASN A 115 -5.20 -19.09 4.20
CA ASN A 115 -4.94 -20.45 3.71
C ASN A 115 -5.59 -20.70 2.34
N LEU A 116 -6.78 -20.14 2.10
CA LEU A 116 -7.42 -20.19 0.78
C LEU A 116 -6.70 -19.33 -0.25
N ILE A 117 -6.17 -18.17 0.14
CA ILE A 117 -5.33 -17.34 -0.73
C ILE A 117 -4.03 -18.09 -1.07
N ALA A 118 -3.37 -18.71 -0.10
CA ALA A 118 -2.18 -19.53 -0.33
C ALA A 118 -2.46 -20.67 -1.32
N LYS A 119 -3.58 -21.39 -1.13
CA LYS A 119 -4.03 -22.44 -2.03
C LYS A 119 -4.32 -21.93 -3.44
N LEU A 120 -4.93 -20.74 -3.58
CA LEU A 120 -5.15 -20.10 -4.87
C LEU A 120 -3.82 -19.81 -5.57
N LEU A 121 -2.86 -19.20 -4.86
CA LEU A 121 -1.55 -18.89 -5.40
C LEU A 121 -0.77 -20.14 -5.84
N LEU A 122 -0.82 -21.20 -5.03
CA LEU A 122 -0.20 -22.49 -5.34
C LEU A 122 -0.82 -23.13 -6.60
N ASN A 123 -2.15 -23.11 -6.72
CA ASN A 123 -2.86 -23.66 -7.87
C ASN A 123 -2.60 -22.90 -9.18
N ASN A 124 -2.07 -21.67 -9.11
CA ASN A 124 -1.73 -20.84 -10.26
C ASN A 124 -0.20 -20.78 -10.47
N ASP A 125 0.58 -21.67 -9.84
CA ASP A 125 2.04 -21.73 -9.93
C ASP A 125 2.77 -20.42 -9.53
N MET A 126 2.12 -19.56 -8.74
CA MET A 126 2.71 -18.30 -8.27
C MET A 126 3.62 -18.49 -7.05
N ILE A 127 3.40 -19.57 -6.29
CA ILE A 127 4.21 -19.96 -5.14
C ILE A 127 4.49 -21.46 -5.20
N ASP A 128 5.56 -21.92 -4.56
CA ASP A 128 5.87 -23.33 -4.44
C ASP A 128 5.28 -23.96 -3.15
N GLN A 129 5.41 -25.27 -3.02
CA GLN A 129 4.93 -26.01 -1.85
C GLN A 129 5.59 -25.53 -0.55
N ARG A 130 6.83 -25.06 -0.61
CA ARG A 130 7.59 -24.59 0.56
C ARG A 130 7.02 -23.27 1.07
N VAL A 131 6.77 -22.32 0.17
CA VAL A 131 6.13 -21.03 0.48
C VAL A 131 4.70 -21.26 0.96
N ASN A 132 3.94 -22.16 0.30
CA ASN A 132 2.61 -22.52 0.78
C ASN A 132 2.65 -23.09 2.21
N LEU A 133 3.59 -23.98 2.52
CA LEU A 133 3.76 -24.49 3.89
C LEU A 133 4.09 -23.37 4.87
N PHE A 134 4.99 -22.45 4.51
CA PHE A 134 5.33 -21.28 5.33
C PHE A 134 4.10 -20.40 5.63
N ILE A 135 3.24 -20.14 4.64
CA ILE A 135 2.00 -19.38 4.83
C ILE A 135 1.02 -20.12 5.75
N ASN A 136 0.95 -21.45 5.70
CA ASN A 136 -0.04 -22.20 6.49
C ASN A 136 0.48 -22.64 7.88
N CYS A 137 1.79 -22.60 8.14
CA CYS A 137 2.38 -23.09 9.40
C CYS A 137 2.48 -22.05 10.51
N GLU A 138 2.34 -20.75 10.22
CA GLU A 138 2.19 -19.76 11.29
C GLU A 138 0.74 -19.77 11.78
N SER A 139 0.48 -20.52 12.84
CA SER A 139 -0.79 -20.56 13.60
C SER A 139 -0.49 -20.57 15.09
#